data_AF-A0A0F8DGV0-F1
#
_entry.id   AF-A0A0F8DGV0-F1
#
_cell.length_a   1.000
_cell.length_b   1.000
_cell.length_c   1.000
_cell.angle_alpha   90.00
_cell.angle_beta   90.00
_cell.angle_gamma   90.00
#
_symmetry.space_group_name_H-M   'P 1'
#
loop_
_entity.id
_entity.type
_entity.pdbx_description
1 polymer ?
#
loop_
_entity_poly.entity_id
_entity_poly.type
_entity_poly.pdbx_seq_one_letter_code
_entity_poly.pdbx_strand_id
1 'polypeptide(L)'
;MASWKPVVSAGTSVEEVRECKEKLLKAKSRYAVQKEVVDSVLMMYPILKAVHQGTFCSPIERDLTPYLIDRDAASVEVSKKSTGIQSALEEAAIVQGRVLKAWSENASLASDVHKLAREIGQQKEDPLNVADGDNELDQLKTDFKISRQKWLVMKGTASAVVAGSGIDWARDPELMEIVLDPEDMYLHK
;
A
#
# COMPACT_ATOMS: atom_id res chain seq x y z
N MET A 1 -26.58 -55.05 -18.89
CA MET A 1 -25.45 -54.11 -19.02
C MET A 1 -25.56 -53.39 -20.35
N ALA A 2 -26.13 -52.19 -20.38
CA ALA A 2 -26.27 -51.42 -21.62
C ALA A 2 -24.98 -50.61 -21.86
N SER A 3 -24.20 -50.99 -22.88
CA SER A 3 -22.97 -50.28 -23.24
C SER A 3 -23.31 -48.92 -23.85
N TRP A 4 -22.84 -47.84 -23.25
CA TRP A 4 -22.88 -46.53 -23.87
C TRP A 4 -21.96 -46.52 -25.09
N LYS A 5 -22.51 -46.23 -26.27
CA LYS A 5 -21.75 -45.95 -27.49
C LYS A 5 -21.92 -44.47 -27.83
N PRO A 6 -20.85 -43.69 -27.97
CA PRO A 6 -20.97 -42.33 -28.47
C PRO A 6 -21.40 -42.39 -29.94
N VAL A 7 -22.55 -41.79 -30.24
CA VAL A 7 -22.96 -41.52 -31.63
C VAL A 7 -22.08 -40.38 -32.11
N VAL A 8 -21.02 -40.72 -32.84
CA VAL A 8 -20.25 -39.74 -33.63
C VAL A 8 -21.00 -39.58 -34.95
N SER A 9 -21.84 -38.55 -35.05
CA SER A 9 -22.47 -38.19 -36.32
C SER A 9 -21.43 -37.52 -37.22
N ALA A 10 -21.09 -38.18 -38.32
CA ALA A 10 -20.30 -37.60 -39.40
C ALA A 10 -20.98 -36.34 -39.93
N GLY A 11 -20.30 -35.20 -39.83
CA GLY A 11 -20.72 -33.90 -40.36
C GLY A 11 -21.51 -33.01 -39.40
N THR A 12 -20.92 -32.61 -38.27
CA THR A 12 -21.47 -31.50 -37.48
C THR A 12 -21.10 -30.19 -38.17
N SER A 13 -22.09 -29.42 -38.63
CA SER A 13 -21.80 -28.11 -39.21
C SER A 13 -21.23 -27.17 -38.13
N VAL A 14 -20.35 -26.23 -38.52
CA VAL A 14 -19.80 -25.23 -37.58
C VAL A 14 -20.94 -24.48 -36.86
N GLU A 15 -22.06 -24.32 -37.54
CA GLU A 15 -23.28 -23.68 -37.02
C GLU A 15 -23.96 -24.49 -35.91
N GLU A 16 -24.04 -25.82 -36.05
CA GLU A 16 -24.58 -26.71 -35.02
C GLU A 16 -23.70 -26.73 -33.77
N VAL A 17 -22.37 -26.71 -33.94
CA VAL A 17 -21.42 -26.61 -32.81
C VAL A 17 -21.59 -25.27 -32.09
N ARG A 18 -21.76 -24.17 -32.85
CA ARG A 18 -22.00 -22.83 -32.31
C ARG A 18 -23.31 -22.79 -31.52
N GLU A 19 -24.39 -23.32 -32.07
CA GLU A 19 -25.70 -23.38 -31.42
C GLU A 19 -25.66 -24.25 -30.16
N CYS A 20 -24.98 -25.39 -30.21
CA CYS A 20 -24.83 -26.29 -29.06
C CYS A 20 -24.01 -25.64 -27.93
N LYS A 21 -22.95 -24.90 -28.28
CA LYS A 21 -22.16 -24.10 -27.33
C LYS A 21 -23.00 -23.00 -26.69
N GLU A 22 -23.82 -22.30 -27.48
CA GLU A 22 -24.72 -21.26 -26.96
C GLU A 22 -25.77 -21.84 -26.01
N LYS A 23 -26.36 -22.99 -26.36
CA LYS A 23 -27.29 -23.74 -25.48
C LYS A 23 -26.61 -24.16 -24.18
N LEU A 24 -25.38 -24.67 -24.23
CA LEU A 24 -24.61 -25.05 -23.04
C LEU A 24 -24.32 -23.83 -22.15
N LEU A 25 -23.90 -22.71 -22.74
CA LEU A 25 -23.63 -21.48 -21.99
C LEU A 25 -24.90 -20.94 -21.33
N LYS A 26 -26.03 -20.94 -22.03
CA LYS A 26 -27.34 -20.57 -21.46
C LYS A 26 -27.77 -21.51 -20.32
N ALA A 27 -27.51 -22.81 -20.45
CA ALA A 27 -27.80 -23.77 -19.39
C ALA A 27 -26.90 -23.55 -18.16
N LYS A 28 -25.60 -23.31 -18.37
CA LYS A 28 -24.65 -23.02 -17.29
C LYS A 28 -24.98 -21.72 -16.56
N SER A 29 -25.32 -20.66 -17.29
CA SER A 29 -25.69 -19.39 -16.65
C SER A 29 -26.99 -19.52 -15.86
N ARG A 30 -28.01 -20.22 -16.39
CA ARG A 30 -29.25 -20.51 -15.66
C ARG A 30 -29.00 -21.33 -14.40
N TYR A 31 -28.16 -22.37 -14.49
CA TYR A 31 -27.81 -23.19 -13.34
C TYR A 31 -27.04 -22.38 -12.28
N ALA A 32 -26.10 -21.53 -12.69
CA ALA A 32 -25.36 -20.67 -11.78
C ALA A 32 -26.29 -19.74 -11.00
N VAL A 33 -27.23 -19.08 -11.68
CA VAL A 33 -28.22 -18.20 -11.03
C VAL A 33 -29.15 -18.99 -10.11
N GLN A 34 -29.64 -20.17 -10.54
CA GLN A 34 -30.48 -21.01 -9.70
C GLN A 34 -29.76 -21.46 -8.43
N LYS A 35 -28.48 -21.85 -8.56
CA LYS A 35 -27.65 -22.23 -7.43
C LYS A 35 -27.49 -21.06 -6.45
N GLU A 36 -27.18 -19.87 -6.96
CA GLU A 36 -27.02 -18.68 -6.13
C GLU A 36 -28.31 -18.32 -5.38
N VAL A 37 -29.47 -18.42 -6.04
CA VAL A 37 -30.78 -18.20 -5.40
C VAL A 37 -31.04 -19.24 -4.31
N VAL A 38 -30.79 -20.52 -4.58
CA VAL A 38 -30.97 -21.59 -3.59
C VAL A 38 -30.05 -21.38 -2.39
N ASP A 39 -28.76 -21.11 -2.62
CA ASP A 39 -27.79 -20.83 -1.56
C ASP A 39 -28.21 -19.62 -0.71
N SER A 40 -28.68 -18.54 -1.36
CA SER A 40 -29.18 -17.35 -0.67
C SER A 40 -30.42 -17.65 0.20
N VAL A 41 -31.39 -18.41 -0.31
CA VAL A 41 -32.58 -18.80 0.46
C VAL A 41 -32.20 -19.69 1.64
N LEU A 42 -31.31 -20.67 1.44
CA LEU A 42 -30.85 -21.57 2.49
C LEU A 42 -30.09 -20.84 3.60
N MET A 43 -29.37 -19.78 3.27
CA MET A 43 -28.66 -18.95 4.26
C MET A 43 -29.58 -17.95 4.95
N MET A 44 -30.44 -17.25 4.20
CA MET A 44 -31.22 -16.13 4.71
C MET A 44 -32.45 -16.57 5.51
N TYR A 45 -33.10 -17.65 5.11
CA TYR A 45 -34.36 -18.08 5.74
C TYR A 45 -34.20 -18.48 7.23
N PRO A 46 -33.18 -19.27 7.62
CA PRO A 46 -32.91 -19.58 9.03
C PRO A 46 -32.59 -18.32 9.85
N ILE A 47 -31.82 -17.38 9.29
CA ILE A 47 -31.47 -16.11 9.94
C ILE A 47 -32.73 -15.27 10.21
N LEU A 48 -33.59 -15.13 9.19
CA LEU A 48 -34.82 -14.36 9.28
C LEU A 48 -35.75 -14.94 10.36
N LYS A 49 -35.88 -16.26 10.43
CA LYS A 49 -36.67 -16.95 11.46
C LYS A 49 -36.06 -16.85 12.86
N ALA A 50 -34.74 -16.99 12.97
CA ALA A 50 -34.01 -16.86 14.23
C ALA A 50 -34.17 -15.47 14.86
N VAL A 51 -34.13 -14.42 14.03
CA VAL A 51 -34.27 -13.03 14.47
C VAL A 51 -35.72 -12.69 14.83
N HIS A 52 -36.69 -13.09 14.01
CA HIS A 52 -38.09 -12.71 14.22
C HIS A 52 -38.88 -13.62 15.17
N GLN A 53 -38.25 -14.66 15.73
CA GLN A 53 -38.90 -15.66 16.58
C GLN A 53 -40.25 -16.13 15.99
N GLY A 54 -40.27 -16.35 14.66
CA GLY A 54 -41.51 -16.59 13.95
C GLY A 54 -42.25 -17.81 14.51
N THR A 55 -43.57 -17.84 14.34
CA THR A 55 -44.47 -18.89 14.87
C THR A 55 -44.07 -20.32 14.47
N PHE A 56 -43.26 -20.47 13.42
CA PHE A 56 -42.72 -21.73 12.91
C PHE A 56 -41.18 -21.79 12.95
N CYS A 57 -40.54 -21.11 13.91
CA CYS A 57 -39.11 -21.21 14.16
C CYS A 57 -38.79 -22.59 14.77
N SER A 58 -37.96 -23.36 14.08
CA SER A 58 -37.49 -24.65 14.59
C SER A 58 -36.51 -24.44 15.77
N PRO A 59 -36.34 -25.44 16.66
CA PRO A 59 -35.41 -25.32 17.79
C PRO A 59 -33.99 -24.94 17.36
N ILE A 60 -33.51 -25.52 16.26
CA ILE A 60 -32.16 -25.23 15.75
C ILE A 60 -32.02 -23.79 15.24
N GLU A 61 -33.08 -23.21 14.66
CA GLU A 61 -33.09 -21.82 14.23
C GLU A 61 -33.10 -20.86 15.42
N ARG A 62 -33.79 -21.21 16.52
CA ARG A 62 -33.77 -20.42 17.76
C ARG A 62 -32.39 -20.42 18.42
N ASP A 63 -31.66 -21.52 18.33
CA ASP A 63 -30.30 -21.63 18.88
C ASP A 63 -29.28 -20.79 18.08
N LEU A 64 -29.63 -20.31 16.88
CA LEU A 64 -28.76 -19.43 16.08
C LEU A 64 -28.70 -18.00 16.61
N THR A 65 -29.71 -17.55 17.37
CA THR A 65 -29.80 -16.16 17.86
C THR A 65 -28.52 -15.63 18.55
N PRO A 66 -27.91 -16.32 19.54
CA PRO A 66 -26.69 -15.84 20.17
C PRO A 66 -25.53 -15.69 19.18
N TYR A 67 -25.35 -16.67 18.27
CA TYR A 67 -24.29 -16.61 17.26
C TYR A 67 -24.50 -15.49 16.24
N LEU A 68 -25.76 -15.16 15.93
CA LEU A 68 -26.07 -14.00 15.08
C LEU A 68 -25.71 -12.68 15.76
N ILE A 69 -26.00 -12.56 17.06
CA ILE A 69 -25.61 -11.38 17.84
C ILE A 69 -24.08 -11.22 17.85
N ASP A 70 -23.36 -12.30 18.12
CA ASP A 70 -21.89 -12.30 18.12
C ASP A 70 -21.32 -11.96 16.74
N ARG A 71 -21.90 -12.52 15.67
CA ARG A 71 -21.52 -12.21 14.29
C ARG A 71 -21.75 -10.73 13.96
N ASP A 72 -22.89 -10.19 14.36
CA ASP A 72 -23.24 -8.81 14.06
C ASP A 72 -22.34 -7.84 14.84
N ALA A 73 -22.04 -8.15 16.10
CA ALA A 73 -21.04 -7.42 16.90
C ALA A 73 -19.65 -7.43 16.24
N ALA A 74 -19.18 -8.61 15.82
CA ALA A 74 -17.91 -8.76 15.12
C ALA A 74 -17.90 -8.00 13.78
N SER A 75 -19.01 -8.03 13.03
CA SER A 75 -19.15 -7.30 11.76
C SER A 75 -19.06 -5.79 11.98
N VAL A 76 -19.67 -5.27 13.04
CA VAL A 76 -19.54 -3.85 13.44
C VAL A 76 -18.10 -3.51 13.79
N GLU A 77 -17.40 -4.35 14.55
CA GLU A 77 -15.99 -4.13 14.89
C GLU A 77 -15.08 -4.14 13.67
N VAL A 78 -15.26 -5.09 12.76
CA VAL A 78 -14.52 -5.18 11.50
C VAL A 78 -14.77 -3.93 10.66
N SER A 79 -16.01 -3.46 10.58
CA SER A 79 -16.37 -2.26 9.82
C SER A 79 -15.67 -1.02 10.40
N LYS A 80 -15.71 -0.85 11.73
CA LYS A 80 -14.98 0.23 12.43
C LYS A 80 -13.49 0.19 12.16
N LYS A 81 -12.87 -0.99 12.28
CA LYS A 81 -11.43 -1.18 12.00
C LYS A 81 -11.11 -0.86 10.54
N SER A 82 -11.93 -1.30 9.59
CA SER A 82 -11.76 -1.02 8.16
C SER A 82 -11.83 0.48 7.88
N THR A 83 -12.79 1.21 8.46
CA THR A 83 -12.88 2.66 8.34
C THR A 83 -11.66 3.35 8.96
N GLY A 84 -11.19 2.87 10.12
CA GLY A 84 -9.97 3.38 10.76
C GLY A 84 -8.73 3.19 9.90
N ILE A 85 -8.55 2.01 9.30
CA ILE A 85 -7.47 1.72 8.36
C ILE A 85 -7.55 2.65 7.15
N GLN A 86 -8.75 2.82 6.58
CA GLN A 86 -8.94 3.71 5.43
C GLN A 86 -8.54 5.16 5.75
N SER A 87 -8.93 5.67 6.92
CA SER A 87 -8.55 7.00 7.39
C SER A 87 -7.03 7.13 7.56
N ALA A 88 -6.39 6.14 8.18
CA ALA A 88 -4.95 6.14 8.38
C ALA A 88 -4.17 6.10 7.06
N LEU A 89 -4.66 5.35 6.07
CA LEU A 89 -4.07 5.32 4.72
C LEU A 89 -4.23 6.67 4.01
N GLU A 90 -5.38 7.32 4.16
CA GLU A 90 -5.61 8.65 3.57
C GLU A 90 -4.69 9.71 4.20
N GLU A 91 -4.52 9.69 5.52
CA GLU A 91 -3.56 10.54 6.23
C GLU A 91 -2.12 10.26 5.77
N ALA A 92 -1.73 8.99 5.65
CA ALA A 92 -0.41 8.60 5.16
C ALA A 92 -0.16 9.11 3.74
N ALA A 93 -1.15 9.01 2.85
CA ALA A 93 -1.06 9.51 1.48
C ALA A 93 -0.87 11.04 1.43
N ILE A 94 -1.59 11.79 2.29
CA ILE A 94 -1.41 13.24 2.41
C ILE A 94 0.01 13.59 2.87
N VAL A 95 0.53 12.89 3.87
CA VAL A 95 1.90 13.10 4.38
C VAL A 95 2.93 12.78 3.31
N GLN A 96 2.80 11.65 2.60
CA GLN A 96 3.68 11.29 1.49
C GLN A 96 3.68 12.36 0.39
N GLY A 97 2.50 12.89 0.04
CA GLY A 97 2.41 14.01 -0.92
C GLY A 97 3.18 15.25 -0.47
N ARG A 98 3.13 15.59 0.83
CA ARG A 98 3.90 16.70 1.40
C ARG A 98 5.40 16.44 1.37
N VAL A 99 5.83 15.21 1.66
CA VAL A 99 7.25 14.80 1.63
C VAL A 99 7.81 14.92 0.21
N LEU A 100 7.08 14.42 -0.80
CA LEU A 100 7.51 14.53 -2.20
C LEU A 100 7.62 15.98 -2.65
N LYS A 101 6.69 16.84 -2.23
CA LYS A 101 6.74 18.28 -2.51
C LYS A 101 7.98 18.93 -1.87
N ALA A 102 8.22 18.67 -0.58
CA ALA A 102 9.38 19.20 0.13
C ALA A 102 10.70 18.71 -0.47
N TRP A 103 10.77 17.46 -0.92
CA TRP A 103 11.94 16.91 -1.60
C TRP A 103 12.23 17.63 -2.92
N SER A 104 11.20 17.89 -3.73
CA SER A 104 11.31 18.66 -4.97
C SER A 104 11.81 20.09 -4.72
N GLU A 105 11.25 20.77 -3.71
CA GLU A 105 11.67 22.12 -3.32
C GLU A 105 13.13 22.15 -2.83
N ASN A 106 13.53 21.18 -2.00
CA ASN A 106 14.90 21.05 -1.55
C ASN A 106 15.88 20.79 -2.70
N ALA A 107 15.50 19.94 -3.67
CA ALA A 107 16.31 19.69 -4.85
C ALA A 107 16.49 20.96 -5.71
N SER A 108 15.43 21.75 -5.89
CA SER A 108 15.49 23.04 -6.58
C SER A 108 16.41 24.02 -5.86
N LEU A 109 16.24 24.19 -4.55
CA LEU A 109 17.08 25.09 -3.74
C LEU A 109 18.55 24.67 -3.75
N ALA A 110 18.83 23.37 -3.68
CA ALA A 110 20.20 22.86 -3.77
C ALA A 110 20.84 23.17 -5.13
N SER A 111 20.08 23.07 -6.22
CA SER A 111 20.53 23.48 -7.56
C SER A 111 20.83 24.99 -7.61
N ASP A 112 19.97 25.82 -7.03
CA ASP A 112 20.16 27.27 -6.98
C ASP A 112 21.41 27.65 -6.17
N VAL A 113 21.61 27.02 -5.01
CA VAL A 113 22.83 27.20 -4.20
C VAL A 113 24.07 26.77 -4.98
N HIS A 114 24.02 25.66 -5.71
CA HIS A 114 25.13 25.22 -6.56
C HIS A 114 25.46 26.22 -7.66
N LYS A 115 24.44 26.82 -8.27
CA LYS A 115 24.59 27.85 -9.29
C LYS A 115 25.23 29.11 -8.71
N LEU A 116 24.72 29.60 -7.58
CA LEU A 116 25.26 30.76 -6.87
C LEU A 116 26.72 30.53 -6.43
N ALA A 117 27.04 29.35 -5.91
CA ALA A 117 28.42 29.00 -5.55
C ALA A 117 29.36 29.01 -6.77
N ARG A 118 28.87 28.58 -7.94
CA ARG A 118 29.63 28.66 -9.20
C ARG A 118 29.84 30.11 -9.65
N GLU A 119 28.80 30.95 -9.56
CA GLU A 119 28.88 32.37 -9.90
C GLU A 119 29.89 33.11 -9.01
N ILE A 120 29.86 32.86 -7.68
CA ILE A 120 30.84 33.41 -6.72
C ILE A 120 32.26 32.91 -7.04
N GLY A 121 32.42 31.61 -7.34
CA GLY A 121 33.71 31.05 -7.72
C GLY A 121 34.30 31.70 -8.98
N GLN A 122 33.48 31.96 -10.00
CA GLN A 122 33.88 32.65 -11.23
C GLN A 122 34.22 34.13 -10.98
N GLN A 123 33.51 34.80 -10.06
CA GLN A 123 33.80 36.18 -9.66
C GLN A 123 35.12 36.31 -8.89
N LYS A 124 35.57 35.23 -8.24
CA LYS A 124 36.83 35.16 -7.50
C LYS A 124 38.06 34.90 -8.37
N GLU A 125 37.88 34.38 -9.59
CA GLU A 125 38.94 34.22 -10.59
C GLU A 125 39.26 35.51 -11.36
N ASP A 126 38.50 36.60 -11.13
CA ASP A 126 38.78 37.94 -11.65
C ASP A 126 39.82 38.65 -10.74
N PRO A 127 41.02 39.02 -11.23
CA PRO A 127 42.20 39.32 -10.39
C PRO A 127 42.17 40.65 -9.61
N LEU A 128 40.99 41.26 -9.40
CA LEU A 128 40.86 42.59 -8.79
C LEU A 128 40.25 42.62 -7.38
N ASN A 129 39.90 41.49 -6.75
CA ASN A 129 39.22 41.52 -5.44
C ASN A 129 39.73 40.50 -4.40
N VAL A 130 41.03 40.55 -4.10
CA VAL A 130 41.69 39.54 -3.23
C VAL A 130 41.59 39.86 -1.73
N ALA A 131 41.01 41.00 -1.32
CA ALA A 131 40.97 41.41 0.10
C ALA A 131 39.64 41.10 0.82
N ASP A 132 38.48 41.13 0.14
CA ASP A 132 37.17 40.91 0.77
C ASP A 132 36.72 39.43 0.74
N GLY A 133 37.20 38.66 -0.23
CA GLY A 133 36.73 37.28 -0.45
C GLY A 133 37.22 36.25 0.57
N ASP A 134 38.20 36.57 1.42
CA ASP A 134 38.70 35.66 2.45
C ASP A 134 37.78 35.62 3.68
N ASN A 135 37.18 36.76 4.04
CA ASN A 135 36.17 36.83 5.10
C ASN A 135 34.89 36.09 4.72
N GLU A 136 34.43 36.20 3.46
CA GLU A 136 33.24 35.48 2.98
C GLU A 136 33.46 33.96 2.89
N LEU A 137 34.66 33.52 2.47
CA LEU A 137 34.99 32.09 2.47
C LEU A 137 35.03 31.50 3.88
N ASP A 138 35.55 32.25 4.86
CA ASP A 138 35.60 31.77 6.23
C ASP A 138 34.22 31.73 6.90
N GLN A 139 33.33 32.66 6.55
CA GLN A 139 31.91 32.57 6.91
C GLN A 139 31.26 31.33 6.28
N LEU A 140 31.45 31.08 4.99
CA LEU A 140 30.87 29.93 4.29
C LEU A 140 31.38 28.59 4.84
N LYS A 141 32.68 28.50 5.18
CA LYS A 141 33.24 27.32 5.87
C LYS A 141 32.60 27.09 7.23
N THR A 142 32.30 28.17 7.95
CA THR A 142 31.65 28.11 9.26
C THR A 142 30.21 27.62 9.12
N ASP A 143 29.47 28.15 8.15
CA ASP A 143 28.11 27.73 7.85
C ASP A 143 28.02 26.28 7.35
N PHE A 144 29.02 25.84 6.57
CA PHE A 144 29.13 24.44 6.15
C PHE A 144 29.36 23.51 7.35
N LYS A 145 30.24 23.89 8.30
CA LYS A 145 30.47 23.12 9.53
C LYS A 145 29.21 23.03 10.38
N ILE A 146 28.47 24.14 10.53
CA ILE A 146 27.20 24.17 11.27
C ILE A 146 26.16 23.28 10.59
N SER A 147 26.03 23.37 9.27
CA SER A 147 25.09 22.55 8.49
C SER A 147 25.44 21.07 8.57
N ARG A 148 26.73 20.72 8.49
CA ARG A 148 27.23 19.36 8.66
C ARG A 148 26.94 18.82 10.07
N GLN A 149 27.17 19.62 11.11
CA GLN A 149 26.82 19.23 12.48
C GLN A 149 25.32 18.97 12.65
N LYS A 150 24.46 19.83 12.11
CA LYS A 150 23.01 19.63 12.13
C LYS A 150 22.60 18.34 11.42
N TRP A 151 23.20 18.06 10.26
CA TRP A 151 22.94 16.84 9.51
C TRP A 151 23.37 15.58 10.29
N LEU A 152 24.55 15.59 10.91
CA LEU A 152 25.04 14.48 11.74
C LEU A 152 24.10 14.19 12.93
N VAL A 153 23.60 15.23 13.60
CA VAL A 153 22.63 15.08 14.69
C VAL A 153 21.33 14.46 14.19
N MET A 154 20.82 14.93 13.04
CA MET A 154 19.58 14.42 12.48
C MET A 154 19.72 12.96 12.01
N LYS A 155 20.83 12.62 11.36
CA LYS A 155 21.19 11.25 10.94
C LYS A 155 21.32 10.31 12.15
N GLY A 156 22.07 10.73 13.18
CA GLY A 156 22.22 9.95 14.40
C GLY A 156 20.90 9.72 15.14
N THR A 157 20.03 10.74 15.19
CA THR A 157 18.71 10.62 15.82
C THR A 157 17.81 9.66 15.02
N ALA A 158 17.77 9.79 13.69
CA ALA A 158 16.98 8.90 12.83
C ALA A 158 17.46 7.44 12.94
N SER A 159 18.77 7.21 12.93
CA SER A 159 19.35 5.88 13.11
C SER A 159 18.99 5.28 14.47
N ALA A 160 19.07 6.06 15.56
CA ALA A 160 18.74 5.59 16.90
C ALA A 160 17.25 5.23 17.03
N VAL A 161 16.35 6.01 16.41
CA VAL A 161 14.91 5.74 16.40
C VAL A 161 14.60 4.47 15.62
N VAL A 162 15.15 4.33 14.40
CA VAL A 162 14.89 3.15 13.55
C VAL A 162 15.46 1.89 14.20
N ALA A 163 16.72 1.90 14.63
CA ALA A 163 17.35 0.75 15.27
C ALA A 163 16.72 0.39 16.64
N GLY A 164 16.26 1.40 17.39
CA GLY A 164 15.62 1.22 18.70
C GLY A 164 14.14 0.82 18.64
N SER A 165 13.49 0.95 17.49
CA SER A 165 12.06 0.65 17.33
C SER A 165 11.72 -0.85 17.28
N GLY A 166 12.72 -1.71 17.06
CA GLY A 166 12.53 -3.15 16.91
C GLY A 166 12.02 -3.60 15.53
N ILE A 167 11.89 -2.70 14.56
CA ILE A 167 11.64 -3.03 13.15
C ILE A 167 12.86 -3.75 12.55
N ASP A 168 12.63 -4.74 11.69
CA ASP A 168 13.70 -5.47 10.96
C ASP A 168 14.25 -4.63 9.80
N TRP A 169 14.97 -3.56 10.16
CA TRP A 169 15.57 -2.60 9.23
C TRP A 169 16.68 -3.20 8.35
N ALA A 170 17.21 -4.37 8.71
CA ALA A 170 18.28 -5.03 7.95
C ALA A 170 17.79 -5.69 6.66
N ARG A 171 16.48 -5.92 6.52
CA ARG A 171 15.86 -6.49 5.31
C ARG A 171 15.28 -5.45 4.36
N ASP A 172 15.20 -4.21 4.81
CA ASP A 172 14.67 -3.09 4.03
C ASP A 172 15.84 -2.18 3.59
N PRO A 173 16.12 -2.07 2.29
CA PRO A 173 17.25 -1.28 1.79
C PRO A 173 17.12 0.22 2.13
N GLU A 174 15.92 0.77 2.25
CA GLU A 174 15.72 2.19 2.59
C GLU A 174 16.03 2.43 4.09
N LEU A 175 15.60 1.53 4.97
CA LEU A 175 15.90 1.62 6.40
C LEU A 175 17.37 1.32 6.70
N MET A 176 17.96 0.40 5.94
CA MET A 176 19.38 0.08 6.02
C MET A 176 20.25 1.30 5.67
N GLU A 177 19.89 2.07 4.64
CA GLU A 177 20.58 3.33 4.29
C GLU A 177 20.42 4.40 5.38
N ILE A 178 19.29 4.42 6.09
CA ILE A 178 19.06 5.37 7.19
C ILE A 178 19.91 5.00 8.42
N VAL A 179 20.11 3.72 8.70
CA VAL A 179 20.87 3.25 9.87
C VAL A 179 22.38 3.20 9.61
N LEU A 180 22.82 2.75 8.44
CA LEU A 180 24.23 2.68 8.09
C LEU A 180 24.72 4.03 7.56
N ASP A 181 25.95 4.42 7.91
CA ASP A 181 26.60 5.55 7.26
C ASP A 181 27.28 5.11 5.96
N PRO A 182 27.26 5.93 4.89
CA PRO A 182 27.93 5.61 3.64
C PRO A 182 29.45 5.44 3.83
N GLU A 183 30.07 6.08 4.83
CA GLU A 183 31.49 5.86 5.17
C GLU A 183 31.75 4.44 5.73
N ASP A 184 30.80 3.84 6.44
CA ASP A 184 30.92 2.48 6.97
C ASP A 184 30.86 1.41 5.87
N MET A 185 30.22 1.72 4.74
CA MET A 185 30.13 0.83 3.58
C MET A 185 31.45 0.72 2.79
N TYR A 186 32.34 1.71 2.89
CA TYR A 186 33.62 1.74 2.18
C TYR A 186 34.81 1.15 2.98
N LEU A 187 34.58 0.71 4.22
CA LEU A 187 35.60 0.10 5.09
C LEU A 187 35.78 -1.42 4.90
N HIS A 188 35.03 -2.04 3.99
CA HIS A 188 35.18 -3.44 3.61
C HIS A 188 35.51 -3.59 2.12
N LYS A 189 36.77 -3.29 1.76
CA LYS A 189 37.44 -3.80 0.55
C LYS A 189 38.87 -4.23 0.90
#